data_AF-A0A3N0DRN6-F1
#
_entry.id   AF-A0A3N0DRN6-F1
#
_cell.length_a   1.000
_cell.length_b   1.000
_cell.length_c   1.000
_cell.angle_alpha   90.00
_cell.angle_beta   90.00
_cell.angle_gamma   90.00
#
_symmetry.space_group_name_H-M   'P 1'
#
loop_
_entity.id
_entity.type
_entity.pdbx_description
1 polymer ?
#
loop_
_entity_poly.entity_id
_entity_poly.type
_entity_poly.pdbx_seq_one_letter_code
_entity_poly.pdbx_strand_id
1 'polypeptide(L)' 'MTTGNDDKLVTALRSALKTNERLKEQNQRLMDRASEPVAIVGMGCRYPGGVSSPE' A
#
# COMPACT_ATOMS: atom_id res chain seq x y z
N MET A 1 -44.33 4.98 4.40
CA MET A 1 -43.40 3.88 4.73
C MET A 1 -42.17 3.84 3.83
N THR A 2 -42.24 4.30 2.57
CA THR A 2 -41.12 4.33 1.61
C THR A 2 -40.01 5.32 1.96
N THR A 3 -40.35 6.55 2.35
CA THR A 3 -39.37 7.63 2.65
C THR A 3 -38.35 7.26 3.73
N GLY A 4 -38.80 6.63 4.83
CA GLY A 4 -37.91 6.20 5.91
C GLY A 4 -37.04 4.98 5.57
N ASN A 5 -37.36 4.23 4.51
CA ASN A 5 -36.52 3.17 4.00
C ASN A 5 -35.45 3.74 3.06
N ASP A 6 -35.83 4.68 2.19
CA ASP A 6 -34.90 5.37 1.28
C ASP A 6 -33.82 6.13 2.05
N ASP A 7 -34.18 6.82 3.14
CA ASP A 7 -33.22 7.53 4.00
C ASP A 7 -32.21 6.57 4.65
N LYS A 8 -32.64 5.37 5.05
CA LYS A 8 -31.77 4.33 5.59
C LYS A 8 -30.82 3.80 4.51
N LEU A 9 -31.32 3.57 3.30
CA LEU A 9 -30.50 3.12 2.17
C LEU A 9 -29.44 4.16 1.80
N VAL A 10 -29.82 5.44 1.72
CA VAL A 10 -28.89 6.54 1.42
C VAL A 10 -27.82 6.67 2.52
N THR A 11 -28.22 6.56 3.78
CA THR A 11 -27.29 6.62 4.91
C THR A 11 -26.31 5.45 4.92
N ALA A 12 -26.81 4.23 4.70
CA ALA A 12 -26.00 3.03 4.62
C ALA A 12 -25.01 3.10 3.44
N LEU A 13 -25.47 3.52 2.25
CA LEU A 13 -24.64 3.66 1.07
C LEU A 13 -23.55 4.71 1.28
N ARG A 14 -23.88 5.88 1.85
CA ARG A 14 -22.89 6.92 2.15
C ARG A 14 -21.80 6.40 3.10
N SER A 15 -22.18 5.66 4.13
CA SER A 15 -21.25 5.02 5.07
C SER A 15 -20.37 3.97 4.38
N ALA A 16 -20.96 3.15 3.51
CA ALA A 16 -20.26 2.14 2.74
C ALA A 16 -19.23 2.75 1.77
N LEU A 17 -19.61 3.81 1.04
CA LEU A 17 -18.70 4.52 0.12
C LEU A 17 -17.51 5.14 0.86
N LYS A 18 -17.75 5.78 2.01
CA LYS A 18 -16.68 6.33 2.86
C LYS A 18 -15.73 5.23 3.36
N THR A 19 -16.26 4.04 3.66
CA THR A 19 -15.44 2.89 4.08
C THR A 19 -14.62 2.35 2.92
N ASN A 20 -15.19 2.29 1.71
CA ASN A 20 -14.50 1.82 0.52
C ASN A 20 -13.32 2.73 0.16
N GLU A 21 -13.51 4.05 0.23
CA GLU A 21 -12.45 5.03 0.02
C GLU A 21 -11.30 4.83 1.02
N ARG A 22 -11.62 4.73 2.31
CA ARG A 22 -10.61 4.46 3.34
C ARG A 22 -9.85 3.15 3.10
N LEU A 23 -10.53 2.09 2.69
CA LEU A 23 -9.88 0.82 2.36
C LEU A 23 -8.98 0.93 1.14
N LYS A 24 -9.38 1.67 0.10
CA LYS A 24 -8.55 1.92 -1.08
C LYS A 24 -7.26 2.64 -0.69
N GLU A 25 -7.35 3.69 0.12
CA GLU A 25 -6.16 4.39 0.60
C GLU A 25 -5.25 3.50 1.46
N GLN A 26 -5.84 2.66 2.33
CA GLN A 26 -5.07 1.72 3.14
C GLN A 26 -4.34 0.70 2.27
N ASN A 27 -5.02 0.13 1.28
CA ASN A 27 -4.41 -0.80 0.33
C ASN A 27 -3.31 -0.11 -0.48
N GLN A 28 -3.53 1.12 -0.96
CA GLN A 28 -2.50 1.87 -1.68
C GLN A 28 -1.25 2.04 -0.82
N ARG A 29 -1.40 2.48 0.44
CA ARG A 29 -0.26 2.61 1.37
C ARG A 29 0.46 1.29 1.63
N LEU A 30 -0.27 0.17 1.69
CA LEU A 30 0.36 -1.15 1.85
C LEU A 30 1.12 -1.55 0.59
N MET A 31 0.56 -1.31 -0.59
CA MET A 31 1.23 -1.57 -1.86
C MET A 31 2.48 -0.71 -2.01
N ASP A 32 2.39 0.60 -1.75
CA ASP A 32 3.52 1.54 -1.85
C ASP A 32 4.68 1.09 -0.96
N ARG A 33 4.40 0.68 0.28
CA ARG A 33 5.39 0.15 1.21
C ARG A 33 5.96 -1.19 0.75
N ALA A 34 5.14 -2.07 0.20
CA ALA A 34 5.59 -3.37 -0.29
C ALA A 34 6.47 -3.25 -1.53
N SER A 35 6.23 -2.24 -2.37
CA SER A 35 7.02 -1.94 -3.57
C SER A 35 8.03 -0.82 -3.35
N GLU A 36 8.31 -0.44 -2.10
CA GLU A 36 9.25 0.64 -1.80
C GLU A 36 10.65 0.24 -2.31
N PRO A 37 11.28 1.03 -3.20
CA PRO A 37 12.60 0.69 -3.73
C PRO A 37 13.66 0.65 -2.63
N VAL A 38 14.50 -0.38 -2.65
CA VAL A 38 15.64 -0.49 -1.73
C VAL A 38 16.90 0.05 -2.41
N ALA A 39 17.51 1.06 -1.81
CA ALA A 39 18.77 1.62 -2.28
C ALA A 39 19.96 0.77 -1.83
N ILE A 40 20.82 0.36 -2.77
CA ILE A 40 22.14 -0.19 -2.45
C ILE A 40 23.08 0.99 -2.20
N VAL A 41 23.38 1.26 -0.92
CA VAL A 41 24.19 2.43 -0.51
C VAL A 41 25.69 2.15 -0.44
N GLY A 42 26.09 0.89 -0.55
CA GLY A 42 27.48 0.47 -0.52
C GLY A 42 27.61 -1.01 -0.87
N MET A 43 28.77 -1.38 -1.41
CA MET A 43 29.12 -2.75 -1.79
C MET A 43 30.54 -3.07 -1.32
N GLY A 44 30.81 -4.35 -1.08
CA GLY A 44 32.12 -4.85 -0.73
C GLY A 44 32.15 -6.36 -0.95
N CYS A 45 33.30 -6.91 -1.32
CA CYS A 45 33.42 -8.33 -1.59
C CYS A 45 34.78 -8.91 -1.20
N ARG A 46 34.82 -10.23 -1.03
CA ARG A 46 36.06 -11.00 -0.90
C ARG A 46 35.82 -12.38 -1.50
N TYR A 47 36.29 -12.57 -2.73
CA TYR A 47 36.06 -13.79 -3.50
C TYR A 47 37.34 -14.64 -3.62
N PRO A 48 37.22 -15.94 -3.96
CA PRO A 48 38.37 -16.74 -4.38
C PRO A 48 39.13 -16.10 -5.55
N GLY A 49 40.42 -16.37 -5.66
CA GLY A 49 41.28 -15.75 -6.69
C GLY A 49 41.79 -14.34 -6.34
N GLY A 50 41.53 -13.87 -5.11
CA GLY A 50 42.14 -12.65 -4.59
C GLY A 50 41.34 -11.37 -4.79
N VAL A 51 40.17 -11.42 -5.45
CA VAL A 51 39.32 -10.24 -5.66
C VAL A 51 38.76 -9.73 -4.33
N SER A 52 38.99 -8.45 -4.04
CA SER A 52 38.60 -7.81 -2.78
C SER A 52 37.87 -6.47 -2.94
N SER A 53 37.53 -6.08 -4.18
CA SER A 53 36.76 -4.87 -4.49
C SER A 53 35.64 -5.18 -5.47
N PRO A 54 34.49 -4.48 -5.37
CA PRO A 54 33.39 -4.58 -6.32
C PRO A 54 33.65 -3.84 -7.64
N GLU A 55 34.69 -2.98 -7.71
CA GLU A 55 35.30 -2.48 -8.95
C GLU A 55 36.31 -3.49 -9.50
#